data_AF-A0A8H5WN94-F1
#
_entry.id   AF-A0A8H5WN94-F1
#
_cell.length_a   1.000
_cell.length_b   1.000
_cell.length_c   1.000
_cell.angle_alpha   90.00
_cell.angle_beta   90.00
_cell.angle_gamma   90.00
#
_symmetry.space_group_name_H-M   'P 1'
#
loop_
_entity.id
_entity.type
_entity.pdbx_description
1 polymer ?
#
loop_
_entity_poly.entity_id
_entity_poly.type
_entity_poly.pdbx_seq_one_letter_code
_entity_poly.pdbx_strand_id
1 'polypeptide(L)'
;MNTQWDKIPMEKTREQSISEFDRRTKDLQKEHPDVDFKATAIEPTMNLMFDIKENLTADERKNHEDLITRMLQNTADPAKAEKYLWEARNYLKPYPDVLKLFDDIYINQRPVPVMLTQLHEAMHPKP
;
A
#
# COMPACT_ATOMS: atom_id res chain seq x y z
N MET A 1 -34.16 -27.14 0.81
CA MET A 1 -33.06 -26.27 1.28
C MET A 1 -31.84 -26.58 0.43
N ASN A 2 -31.33 -25.61 -0.33
CA ASN A 2 -29.98 -25.68 -0.87
C ASN A 2 -29.48 -24.24 -1.02
N THR A 3 -28.43 -23.96 -0.26
CA THR A 3 -27.86 -22.64 0.04
C THR A 3 -27.14 -22.06 -1.17
N GLN A 4 -27.71 -21.01 -1.74
CA GLN A 4 -27.09 -20.16 -2.74
C GLN A 4 -26.07 -19.21 -2.06
N TRP A 5 -24.90 -19.74 -1.66
CA TRP A 5 -23.79 -18.94 -1.12
C TRP A 5 -22.42 -19.24 -1.76
N ASP A 6 -22.35 -20.08 -2.81
CA ASP A 6 -21.07 -20.53 -3.41
C ASP A 6 -20.42 -19.55 -4.41
N LYS A 7 -20.59 -18.24 -4.24
CA LYS A 7 -19.81 -17.25 -5.01
C LYS A 7 -19.34 -16.10 -4.13
N ILE A 8 -18.67 -16.42 -3.03
CA ILE A 8 -17.64 -15.52 -2.51
C ILE A 8 -16.51 -15.59 -3.56
N PRO A 9 -16.12 -14.49 -4.22
CA PRO A 9 -14.91 -14.50 -5.05
C PRO A 9 -13.79 -15.01 -4.15
N MET A 10 -13.13 -16.12 -4.50
CA MET A 10 -11.95 -16.56 -3.75
C MET A 10 -11.03 -15.34 -3.64
N GLU A 11 -10.83 -14.85 -2.42
CA GLU A 11 -9.86 -13.80 -2.20
C GLU A 11 -8.53 -14.33 -2.69
N LYS A 12 -7.89 -13.58 -3.59
CA LYS A 12 -6.63 -14.00 -4.20
C LYS A 12 -5.61 -14.24 -3.10
N THR A 13 -4.80 -15.27 -3.27
CA THR A 13 -3.68 -15.48 -2.37
C THR A 13 -2.64 -14.37 -2.53
N ARG A 14 -1.73 -14.25 -1.54
CA ARG A 14 -0.60 -13.32 -1.56
C ARG A 14 0.23 -13.49 -2.84
N GLU A 15 0.60 -14.73 -3.17
CA GLU A 15 1.37 -15.07 -4.38
C GLU A 15 0.62 -14.73 -5.68
N GLN A 16 -0.69 -14.98 -5.71
CA GLN A 16 -1.51 -14.64 -6.89
C GLN A 16 -1.58 -13.13 -7.10
N SER A 17 -1.71 -12.35 -6.03
CA SER A 17 -1.73 -10.89 -6.09
C SER A 17 -0.38 -10.33 -6.55
N ILE A 18 0.73 -10.85 -6.00
CA ILE A 18 2.10 -10.48 -6.42
C ILE A 18 2.30 -10.78 -7.91
N SER A 19 2.01 -12.01 -8.36
CA SER A 19 2.18 -12.43 -9.74
C SER A 19 1.37 -11.60 -10.73
N GLU A 20 0.15 -11.20 -10.35
CA GLU A 20 -0.67 -10.36 -11.20
C GLU A 20 -0.13 -8.93 -11.33
N PHE A 21 0.32 -8.32 -10.24
CA PHE A 21 0.94 -6.99 -10.28
C PHE A 21 2.28 -7.01 -11.03
N ASP A 22 3.10 -8.03 -10.82
CA ASP A 22 4.34 -8.27 -11.57
C ASP A 22 4.04 -8.34 -13.08
N ARG A 23 3.00 -9.09 -13.48
CA ARG A 23 2.58 -9.14 -14.89
C ARG A 23 2.15 -7.77 -15.43
N ARG A 24 1.42 -6.97 -14.65
CA ARG A 24 0.91 -5.64 -15.07
C ARG A 24 2.02 -4.59 -15.18
N THR A 25 3.12 -4.78 -14.46
CA THR A 25 4.26 -3.85 -14.43
C THR A 25 5.41 -4.27 -15.35
N LYS A 26 5.24 -5.35 -16.14
CA LYS A 26 6.25 -5.82 -17.10
C LYS A 26 6.74 -4.76 -18.07
N ASP A 27 5.87 -3.85 -18.51
CA ASP A 27 6.27 -2.81 -19.46
C ASP A 27 7.09 -1.71 -18.76
N LEU A 28 6.70 -1.30 -17.54
CA LEU A 28 7.52 -0.44 -16.68
C LEU A 28 8.90 -1.06 -16.40
N GLN A 29 8.96 -2.38 -16.15
CA GLN A 29 10.22 -3.10 -15.93
C GLN A 29 11.12 -3.11 -17.18
N LYS A 30 10.56 -3.06 -18.40
CA LYS A 30 11.35 -2.93 -19.64
C LYS A 30 11.89 -1.51 -19.82
N GLU A 31 11.13 -0.50 -19.42
CA GLU A 31 11.51 0.91 -19.50
C GLU A 31 12.61 1.26 -18.48
N HIS A 32 12.63 0.59 -17.33
CA HIS A 32 13.63 0.75 -16.27
C HIS A 32 14.24 -0.61 -15.89
N PRO A 33 15.11 -1.20 -16.75
CA PRO A 33 15.66 -2.53 -16.53
C PRO A 33 16.64 -2.63 -15.35
N ASP A 34 17.11 -1.49 -14.85
CA ASP A 34 18.00 -1.35 -13.69
C ASP A 34 17.26 -1.42 -12.35
N VAL A 35 15.94 -1.29 -12.35
CA VAL A 35 15.11 -1.30 -11.13
C VAL A 35 14.36 -2.62 -11.03
N ASP A 36 14.59 -3.41 -9.99
CA ASP A 36 13.76 -4.59 -9.69
C ASP A 36 12.46 -4.15 -9.00
N PHE A 37 11.43 -3.76 -9.77
CA PHE A 37 10.16 -3.28 -9.20
C PHE A 37 9.44 -4.34 -8.37
N LYS A 38 9.64 -5.62 -8.71
CA LYS A 38 9.00 -6.72 -7.99
C LYS A 38 9.50 -6.77 -6.56
N ALA A 39 10.81 -6.87 -6.36
CA ALA A 39 11.40 -6.95 -5.04
C ALA A 39 11.34 -5.61 -4.28
N THR A 40 11.47 -4.48 -4.97
CA THR A 40 11.59 -3.17 -4.32
C THR A 40 10.26 -2.50 -3.98
N ALA A 41 9.18 -2.82 -4.69
CA ALA A 41 7.89 -2.14 -4.51
C ALA A 41 6.70 -3.10 -4.41
N ILE A 42 6.57 -4.05 -5.34
CA ILE A 42 5.36 -4.88 -5.46
C ILE A 42 5.24 -5.86 -4.30
N GLU A 43 6.27 -6.69 -4.06
CA GLU A 43 6.25 -7.68 -2.99
C GLU A 43 6.10 -7.05 -1.60
N PRO A 44 6.87 -6.01 -1.22
CA PRO A 44 6.69 -5.34 0.07
C PRO A 44 5.26 -4.79 0.24
N THR A 45 4.72 -4.14 -0.79
CA THR A 45 3.37 -3.54 -0.72
C THR A 45 2.28 -4.60 -0.61
N MET A 46 2.38 -5.69 -1.38
CA MET A 46 1.42 -6.79 -1.26
C MET A 46 1.51 -7.44 0.11
N ASN A 47 2.72 -7.73 0.60
CA ASN A 47 2.92 -8.30 1.93
C ASN A 47 2.28 -7.42 3.00
N LEU A 48 2.53 -6.11 2.98
CA LEU A 48 1.92 -5.17 3.92
C LEU A 48 0.39 -5.24 3.90
N MET A 49 -0.24 -5.26 2.72
CA MET A 49 -1.71 -5.33 2.63
C MET A 49 -2.29 -6.62 3.24
N PHE A 50 -1.63 -7.76 3.01
CA PHE A 50 -2.05 -9.03 3.62
C PHE A 50 -1.81 -9.02 5.12
N ASP A 51 -0.63 -8.58 5.57
CA ASP A 51 -0.28 -8.54 6.99
C ASP A 51 -1.23 -7.61 7.77
N ILE A 52 -1.60 -6.47 7.20
CA ILE A 52 -2.63 -5.58 7.78
C ILE A 52 -3.96 -6.30 7.93
N LYS A 53 -4.40 -7.01 6.88
CA LYS A 53 -5.68 -7.73 6.88
C LYS A 53 -5.70 -8.91 7.87
N GLU A 54 -4.57 -9.57 8.05
CA GLU A 54 -4.42 -10.71 8.97
C GLU A 54 -4.36 -10.26 10.44
N ASN A 55 -3.84 -9.05 10.71
CA ASN A 55 -3.63 -8.56 12.08
C ASN A 55 -4.71 -7.59 12.57
N LEU A 56 -5.28 -6.75 11.70
CA LEU A 56 -6.30 -5.77 12.09
C LEU A 56 -7.71 -6.39 12.06
N THR A 57 -8.56 -5.96 12.99
CA THR A 57 -10.00 -6.21 12.89
C THR A 57 -10.59 -5.52 11.65
N ALA A 58 -11.78 -5.94 11.21
CA ALA A 58 -12.43 -5.34 10.05
C ALA A 58 -12.64 -3.82 10.19
N ASP A 59 -12.98 -3.34 11.39
CA ASP A 59 -13.18 -1.92 11.66
C ASP A 59 -11.85 -1.14 11.70
N GLU A 60 -10.82 -1.70 12.35
CA GLU A 60 -9.47 -1.09 12.34
C GLU A 60 -8.90 -1.03 10.93
N ARG A 61 -9.04 -2.11 10.15
CA ARG A 61 -8.62 -2.19 8.77
C ARG A 61 -9.32 -1.13 7.92
N LYS A 62 -10.65 -1.02 8.03
CA LYS A 62 -11.41 0.00 7.31
C LYS A 62 -10.93 1.41 7.65
N ASN A 63 -10.73 1.71 8.93
CA ASN A 63 -10.24 3.02 9.35
C ASN A 63 -8.81 3.30 8.86
N HIS A 64 -7.93 2.29 8.89
CA HIS A 64 -6.58 2.38 8.33
C HIS A 64 -6.63 2.66 6.82
N GLU A 65 -7.41 1.91 6.06
CA GLU A 65 -7.57 2.09 4.60
C GLU A 65 -8.17 3.46 4.25
N ASP A 66 -9.12 3.96 5.04
CA ASP A 66 -9.68 5.31 4.89
C ASP A 66 -8.61 6.39 5.10
N LEU A 67 -7.72 6.22 6.09
CA LEU A 67 -6.61 7.15 6.34
C LEU A 67 -5.60 7.15 5.19
N ILE A 68 -5.22 5.98 4.66
CA ILE A 68 -4.35 5.90 3.49
C ILE A 68 -5.02 6.53 2.26
N THR A 69 -6.31 6.31 2.05
CA THR A 69 -7.07 6.95 0.97
C THR A 69 -7.05 8.47 1.10
N ARG A 70 -7.28 8.99 2.31
CA ARG A 70 -7.22 10.44 2.57
C ARG A 70 -5.82 11.00 2.38
N MET A 71 -4.78 10.27 2.76
CA MET A 71 -3.39 10.64 2.49
C MET A 71 -3.18 10.83 0.97
N LEU A 72 -3.56 9.84 0.15
CA LEU A 72 -3.40 9.88 -1.30
C LEU A 72 -4.19 11.03 -1.95
N GLN A 73 -5.43 11.26 -1.50
CA GLN A 73 -6.29 12.34 -2.00
C GLN A 73 -5.79 13.74 -1.63
N ASN A 74 -4.93 13.88 -0.62
CA ASN A 74 -4.45 15.17 -0.13
C ASN A 74 -2.95 15.36 -0.39
N THR A 75 -2.34 14.62 -1.31
CA THR A 75 -0.89 14.73 -1.63
C THR A 75 -0.45 16.12 -2.09
N ALA A 76 -1.37 16.96 -2.57
CA ALA A 76 -1.13 18.38 -2.88
C ALA A 76 -0.86 19.25 -1.63
N ASP A 77 -1.25 18.78 -0.45
CA ASP A 77 -0.96 19.37 0.87
C ASP A 77 -0.17 18.35 1.71
N PRO A 78 1.18 18.35 1.61
CA PRO A 78 2.02 17.36 2.29
C PRO A 78 1.81 17.34 3.81
N ALA A 79 1.57 18.49 4.44
CA ALA A 79 1.36 18.54 5.89
C ALA A 79 0.06 17.85 6.31
N LYS A 80 -1.00 17.98 5.50
CA LYS A 80 -2.26 17.27 5.74
C LYS A 80 -2.17 15.79 5.43
N ALA A 81 -1.56 15.43 4.29
CA ALA A 81 -1.35 14.03 3.92
C ALA A 81 -0.45 13.28 4.92
N GLU A 82 0.59 13.94 5.43
CA GLU A 82 1.48 13.39 6.46
C GLU A 82 0.74 13.06 7.76
N LYS A 83 -0.19 13.92 8.20
CA LYS A 83 -1.02 13.63 9.38
C LYS A 83 -1.81 12.33 9.21
N TYR A 84 -2.44 12.13 8.05
CA TYR A 84 -3.17 10.90 7.78
C TYR A 84 -2.26 9.67 7.75
N LEU A 85 -1.04 9.80 7.21
CA LEU A 85 -0.05 8.71 7.22
C LEU A 85 0.33 8.31 8.66
N TRP A 86 0.63 9.28 9.52
CA TRP A 86 0.99 9.03 10.92
C TRP A 86 -0.18 8.44 11.73
N GLU A 87 -1.41 8.86 11.44
CA GLU A 87 -2.61 8.27 12.02
C GLU A 87 -2.81 6.83 11.58
N ALA A 88 -2.63 6.51 10.28
CA ALA A 88 -2.68 5.13 9.78
C ALA A 88 -1.63 4.26 10.48
N ARG A 89 -0.39 4.76 10.58
CA ARG A 89 0.71 4.09 11.27
C ARG A 89 0.38 3.72 12.73
N ASN A 90 -0.44 4.50 13.43
CA ASN A 90 -0.78 4.22 14.84
C ASN A 90 -1.54 2.89 15.02
N TYR A 91 -2.35 2.48 14.04
CA TYR A 91 -3.03 1.17 14.08
C TYR A 91 -2.06 -0.01 14.06
N LEU A 92 -0.85 0.20 13.52
CA LEU A 92 0.14 -0.84 13.35
C LEU A 92 1.10 -0.97 14.55
N LYS A 93 1.06 -0.02 15.51
CA LYS A 93 1.92 -0.04 16.71
C LYS A 93 1.90 -1.35 17.51
N PRO A 94 0.76 -2.05 17.68
CA PRO A 94 0.72 -3.34 18.36
C PRO A 94 1.38 -4.49 17.58
N TYR A 95 1.71 -4.28 16.29
CA TYR A 95 2.21 -5.30 15.36
C TYR A 95 3.59 -4.88 14.80
N PRO A 96 4.69 -5.10 15.55
CA PRO A 96 6.01 -4.54 15.23
C PRO A 96 6.52 -4.89 13.83
N ASP A 97 6.28 -6.11 13.36
CA ASP A 97 6.74 -6.56 12.04
C ASP A 97 5.99 -5.85 10.91
N VAL A 98 4.67 -5.68 11.07
CA VAL A 98 3.81 -4.96 10.11
C VAL A 98 4.14 -3.47 10.11
N LEU A 99 4.36 -2.90 11.30
CA LEU A 99 4.79 -1.51 11.45
C LEU A 99 6.14 -1.26 10.78
N LYS A 100 7.10 -2.18 10.96
CA LYS A 100 8.41 -2.07 10.31
C LYS A 100 8.28 -2.07 8.80
N LEU A 101 7.49 -3.00 8.23
CA LEU A 101 7.27 -3.04 6.79
C LEU A 101 6.58 -1.77 6.26
N PHE A 102 5.63 -1.22 7.03
CA PHE A 102 5.01 0.06 6.72
C PHE A 102 6.03 1.21 6.70
N ASP A 103 6.89 1.27 7.73
CA ASP A 103 7.93 2.28 7.83
C ASP A 103 8.94 2.15 6.68
N ASP A 104 9.37 0.93 6.35
CA ASP A 104 10.31 0.68 5.24
C ASP A 104 9.74 1.13 3.89
N ILE A 105 8.42 1.08 3.70
CA ILE A 105 7.75 1.55 2.48
C ILE A 105 7.58 3.07 2.48
N TYR A 106 6.99 3.65 3.53
CA TYR A 106 6.54 5.05 3.53
C TYR A 106 7.46 6.03 4.27
N ILE A 107 8.17 5.57 5.29
CA ILE A 107 9.00 6.35 6.22
C ILE A 107 10.44 5.82 6.11
N ASN A 108 10.90 5.71 4.87
CA ASN A 108 12.24 5.27 4.55
C ASN A 108 13.27 6.39 4.83
N GLN A 109 14.49 6.28 4.29
CA GLN A 109 15.55 7.28 4.49
C GLN A 109 15.20 8.70 4.00
N ARG A 110 14.09 8.89 3.28
CA ARG A 110 13.63 10.20 2.81
C ARG A 110 12.55 10.78 3.75
N PRO A 111 12.55 12.11 3.98
CA PRO A 111 11.47 12.75 4.73
C PRO A 111 10.10 12.49 4.10
N VAL A 112 9.09 12.21 4.93
CA VAL A 112 7.70 11.94 4.49
C VAL A 112 7.15 13.03 3.56
N PRO A 113 7.34 14.35 3.81
CA PRO A 113 6.87 15.38 2.89
C PRO A 113 7.46 15.26 1.48
N VAL A 114 8.73 14.85 1.36
CA VAL A 114 9.39 14.66 0.06
C VAL A 114 8.76 13.49 -0.69
N MET A 115 8.52 12.37 0.00
CA MET A 115 7.82 11.22 -0.57
C MET A 115 6.42 11.60 -1.06
N LEU A 116 5.67 12.37 -0.27
CA LEU A 116 4.32 12.82 -0.62
C LEU A 116 4.30 13.75 -1.84
N THR A 117 5.28 14.66 -1.96
CA THR A 117 5.43 15.49 -3.17
C THR A 117 5.73 14.65 -4.41
N GLN A 118 6.64 13.68 -4.31
CA GLN A 118 6.95 12.77 -5.43
C GLN A 118 5.73 11.96 -5.85
N LEU A 119 4.94 11.50 -4.88
CA LEU A 119 3.70 10.79 -5.13
C LEU A 119 2.66 11.69 -5.83
N HIS A 120 2.54 12.95 -5.42
CA HIS A 120 1.67 13.92 -6.10
C HIS A 120 2.06 14.09 -7.57
N GLU A 121 3.35 14.29 -7.85
CA GLU A 121 3.88 14.45 -9.21
C GLU A 121 3.66 13.20 -10.08
N ALA A 122 3.82 12.01 -9.51
CA ALA A 122 3.59 10.75 -10.22
C ALA A 122 2.12 10.51 -10.56
N MET A 123 1.19 10.91 -9.68
CA MET A 123 -0.26 10.76 -9.91
C MET A 123 -0.84 11.85 -10.82
N HIS A 124 -0.18 13.01 -10.88
CA HIS A 124 -0.59 14.16 -11.69
C HIS A 124 0.57 14.63 -12.56
N PRO A 125 1.01 13.80 -13.53
CA PRO A 125 2.11 14.16 -14.40
C PRO A 125 1.78 15.48 -15.12
N LYS A 126 2.71 16.43 -15.08
CA LYS A 126 2.57 17.69 -15.82
C LYS A 126 2.43 17.36 -17.31
N PRO A 127 1.53 18.05 -18.03
CA PRO A 127 1.32 17.84 -19.47
C PRO A 127 2.58 18.13 -20.30
#